data_AF-N9Y2T1-F1
#
_entry.id   AF-N9Y2T1-F1
#
_cell.length_a   1.000
_cell.length_b   1.000
_cell.length_c   1.000
_cell.angle_alpha   90.00
_cell.angle_beta   90.00
_cell.angle_gamma   90.00
#
_symmetry.space_group_name_H-M   'P 1'
#
loop_
_entity.id
_entity.type
_entity.pdbx_description
1 polymer ?
#
loop_
_entity_poly.entity_id
_entity_poly.type
_entity_poly.pdbx_seq_one_letter_code
_entity_poly.pdbx_strand_id
1 'polypeptide(L)'
;MEKEVIILTKSDKNGGYCVAGIDKENGKFIRLVSEDKDSNFALNDNDLIYEGEENQVEIMDIIRVQLKGKQNCGYQPENYIIDDNYYIEKVGTATKKEISNYLMNQDYIFYNASNFVHIEEIEKQLKKYSLIMFKVCELKLWIDRFKPHRITANFFHNGHEYSFIKITDHSLTQKYHEKVLKSSPRPFILNNAILVMSLASDYKGIGEHYKIVANIIEEDNLYWGESSI
;
A
#
# COMPACT_ATOMS: atom_id res chain seq x y z
N MET A 1 9.16 -21.38 -3.75
CA MET A 1 7.75 -21.58 -4.17
C MET A 1 7.38 -20.46 -5.12
N GLU A 2 6.65 -20.75 -6.17
CA GLU A 2 6.26 -19.76 -7.18
C GLU A 2 4.89 -19.16 -6.84
N LYS A 3 4.70 -17.86 -7.09
CA LYS A 3 3.40 -17.18 -6.95
C LYS A 3 3.16 -16.17 -8.06
N GLU A 4 1.90 -16.03 -8.45
CA GLU A 4 1.42 -14.89 -9.25
C GLU A 4 0.82 -13.83 -8.34
N VAL A 5 1.34 -12.60 -8.42
CA VAL A 5 0.99 -11.50 -7.52
C VAL A 5 0.53 -10.29 -8.32
N ILE A 6 -0.64 -9.75 -7.97
CA ILE A 6 -1.09 -8.45 -8.48
C ILE A 6 -0.45 -7.35 -7.63
N ILE A 7 0.39 -6.52 -8.23
CA ILE A 7 1.08 -5.44 -7.52
C ILE A 7 0.14 -4.30 -7.21
N LEU A 8 0.02 -3.95 -5.93
CA LEU A 8 -0.83 -2.87 -5.45
C LEU A 8 -0.05 -1.66 -4.95
N THR A 9 1.19 -1.86 -4.50
CA THR A 9 2.04 -0.80 -3.99
C THR A 9 3.48 -1.04 -4.44
N LYS A 10 4.17 0.00 -4.86
CA LYS A 10 5.62 0.04 -5.06
C LYS A 10 6.13 1.33 -4.43
N SER A 11 6.49 1.27 -3.16
CA SER A 11 6.89 2.47 -2.42
C SER A 11 8.39 2.50 -2.16
N ASP A 12 9.05 3.55 -2.64
CA ASP A 12 10.44 3.85 -2.30
C ASP A 12 10.54 4.36 -0.85
N LYS A 13 11.43 3.73 -0.07
CA LYS A 13 11.86 4.17 1.26
C LYS A 13 13.39 4.19 1.31
N ASN A 14 13.97 5.38 1.23
CA ASN A 14 15.38 5.67 1.53
C ASN A 14 16.37 4.59 1.02
N GLY A 15 16.31 4.26 -0.26
CA GLY A 15 17.29 3.36 -0.91
C GLY A 15 16.79 1.95 -1.22
N GLY A 16 15.49 1.69 -1.12
CA GLY A 16 14.86 0.44 -1.55
C GLY A 16 13.33 0.53 -1.59
N TYR A 17 12.69 -0.51 -2.11
CA TYR A 17 11.25 -0.58 -2.34
C TYR A 17 10.57 -1.53 -1.36
N CYS A 18 9.41 -1.12 -0.86
CA CYS A 18 8.42 -2.04 -0.32
C CYS A 18 7.39 -2.32 -1.41
N VAL A 19 7.32 -3.58 -1.85
CA VAL A 19 6.33 -4.02 -2.84
C VAL A 19 5.30 -4.91 -2.15
N ALA A 20 4.03 -4.64 -2.38
CA ALA A 20 2.94 -5.44 -1.83
C ALA A 20 1.82 -5.58 -2.84
N GLY A 21 1.06 -6.66 -2.69
CA GLY A 21 0.08 -7.08 -3.66
C GLY A 21 -0.87 -8.14 -3.14
N ILE A 22 -1.58 -8.76 -4.07
CA ILE A 22 -2.52 -9.85 -3.83
C ILE A 22 -1.99 -11.11 -4.49
N ASP A 23 -1.88 -12.19 -3.71
CA ASP A 23 -1.62 -13.54 -4.21
C ASP A 23 -2.85 -14.05 -4.96
N LYS A 24 -2.72 -14.28 -6.27
CA LYS A 24 -3.85 -14.70 -7.13
C LYS A 24 -4.38 -16.09 -6.78
N GLU A 25 -3.58 -16.94 -6.15
CA GLU A 25 -3.98 -18.31 -5.81
C GLU A 25 -5.07 -18.32 -4.74
N ASN A 26 -4.96 -17.43 -3.74
CA ASN A 26 -5.80 -17.47 -2.55
C ASN A 26 -6.43 -16.12 -2.15
N GLY A 27 -6.14 -15.05 -2.90
CA GLY A 27 -6.67 -13.71 -2.68
C GLY A 27 -6.16 -13.01 -1.41
N LYS A 28 -5.12 -13.51 -0.77
CA LYS A 28 -4.52 -12.89 0.42
C LYS A 28 -3.48 -11.85 0.03
N PHE A 29 -3.30 -10.87 0.89
CA PHE A 29 -2.21 -9.91 0.76
C PHE A 29 -0.86 -10.58 0.95
N ILE A 30 0.10 -10.13 0.17
CA ILE A 30 1.51 -10.54 0.19
C ILE A 30 2.38 -9.29 0.09
N ARG A 31 3.42 -9.22 0.91
CA ARG A 31 4.48 -8.21 0.83
C ARG A 31 5.76 -8.91 0.41
N LEU A 32 6.35 -8.46 -0.68
CA LEU A 32 7.64 -8.95 -1.17
C LEU A 32 8.74 -8.17 -0.47
N VAL A 33 9.67 -8.91 0.14
CA VAL A 33 10.79 -8.38 0.90
C VAL A 33 12.08 -9.10 0.52
N SER A 34 13.22 -8.44 0.71
CA SER A 34 14.54 -9.07 0.55
C SER A 34 14.95 -9.83 1.82
N GLU A 35 16.09 -10.52 1.78
CA GLU A 35 16.74 -11.09 2.98
C GLU A 35 17.65 -10.10 3.71
N ASP A 36 17.91 -8.95 3.08
CA ASP A 36 18.87 -7.97 3.57
C ASP A 36 18.31 -7.20 4.76
N LYS A 37 18.88 -7.45 5.94
CA LYS A 37 18.48 -6.77 7.18
C LYS A 37 18.93 -5.32 7.22
N ASP A 38 20.03 -4.99 6.54
CA ASP A 38 20.62 -3.64 6.60
C ASP A 38 19.75 -2.63 5.86
N SER A 39 19.07 -3.05 4.79
CA SER A 39 18.03 -2.28 4.10
C SER A 39 16.64 -2.37 4.75
N ASN A 40 16.51 -2.94 5.96
CA ASN A 40 15.22 -3.30 6.57
C ASN A 40 14.34 -4.15 5.66
N PHE A 41 14.95 -5.09 4.94
CA PHE A 41 14.31 -6.02 4.01
C PHE A 41 13.65 -5.35 2.80
N ALA A 42 14.10 -4.15 2.46
CA ALA A 42 13.64 -3.48 1.25
C ALA A 42 14.22 -4.19 0.00
N LEU A 43 13.44 -4.20 -1.07
CA LEU A 43 13.89 -4.66 -2.38
C LEU A 43 14.76 -3.57 -3.03
N ASN A 44 15.79 -3.96 -3.76
CA ASN A 44 16.56 -3.01 -4.56
C ASN A 44 16.01 -2.92 -6.00
N ASP A 45 16.59 -2.05 -6.84
CA ASP A 45 16.15 -1.89 -8.24
C ASP A 45 16.28 -3.19 -9.05
N ASN A 46 17.36 -3.96 -8.87
CA ASN A 46 17.59 -5.21 -9.61
C ASN A 46 16.59 -6.29 -9.24
N ASP A 47 16.11 -6.30 -7.99
CA ASP A 47 15.06 -7.23 -7.54
C ASP A 47 13.73 -7.01 -8.27
N LEU A 48 13.54 -5.84 -8.90
CA LEU A 48 12.29 -5.42 -9.54
C LEU A 48 12.39 -5.33 -11.07
N ILE A 49 13.53 -5.66 -11.67
CA ILE A 49 13.67 -5.69 -13.12
C ILE A 49 13.04 -6.97 -13.67
N TYR A 50 12.27 -6.84 -14.74
CA TYR A 50 11.70 -8.00 -15.43
C TYR A 50 12.78 -8.80 -16.17
N GLU A 51 12.58 -10.11 -16.26
CA GLU A 51 13.50 -11.00 -16.99
C GLU A 51 13.76 -10.50 -18.42
N GLY A 52 15.02 -10.13 -18.70
CA GLY A 52 15.44 -9.69 -20.04
C GLY A 52 14.96 -8.30 -20.47
N GLU A 53 14.35 -7.52 -19.57
CA GLU A 53 13.88 -6.16 -19.86
C GLU A 53 14.65 -5.09 -19.07
N GLU A 54 14.56 -3.84 -19.51
CA GLU A 54 15.02 -2.67 -18.75
C GLU A 54 13.91 -2.10 -17.84
N ASN A 55 12.66 -2.51 -18.08
CA ASN A 55 11.52 -2.05 -17.32
C ASN A 55 11.43 -2.75 -15.96
N GLN A 56 10.92 -2.01 -14.99
CA GLN A 56 10.68 -2.54 -13.65
C GLN A 56 9.21 -2.87 -13.43
N VAL A 57 8.97 -3.62 -12.35
CA VAL A 57 7.64 -3.88 -11.79
C VAL A 57 6.87 -2.57 -11.58
N GLU A 58 5.61 -2.51 -12.04
CA GLU A 58 4.72 -1.36 -11.86
C GLU A 58 3.42 -1.73 -11.14
N ILE A 59 2.74 -0.72 -10.60
CA ILE A 59 1.43 -0.90 -9.94
C ILE A 59 0.41 -1.42 -10.99
N MET A 60 -0.43 -2.36 -10.57
CA MET A 60 -1.37 -3.16 -11.38
C MET A 60 -0.73 -4.27 -12.21
N ASP A 61 0.59 -4.39 -12.28
CA ASP A 61 1.18 -5.53 -12.97
C ASP A 61 0.89 -6.85 -12.24
N ILE A 62 0.70 -7.90 -13.03
CA ILE A 62 0.63 -9.27 -12.54
C ILE A 62 1.99 -9.87 -12.80
N ILE A 63 2.67 -10.22 -11.73
CA ILE A 63 4.03 -10.75 -11.79
C ILE A 63 4.07 -12.19 -11.34
N ARG A 64 4.95 -12.99 -11.92
CA ARG A 64 5.35 -14.30 -11.41
C ARG A 64 6.67 -14.15 -10.68
N VAL A 65 6.72 -14.63 -9.43
CA VAL A 65 7.87 -14.46 -8.55
C VAL A 65 8.15 -15.74 -7.76
N GLN A 66 9.44 -16.08 -7.62
CA GLN A 66 9.91 -17.16 -6.79
C GLN A 66 10.18 -16.65 -5.36
N LEU A 67 9.74 -17.42 -4.36
CA LEU A 67 9.82 -17.06 -2.95
C LEU A 67 10.54 -18.15 -2.13
N LYS A 68 11.45 -17.75 -1.25
CA LYS A 68 12.14 -18.63 -0.30
C LYS A 68 11.21 -19.09 0.83
N GLY A 69 10.28 -18.23 1.24
CA GLY A 69 9.31 -18.53 2.28
C GLY A 69 8.80 -17.29 2.99
N LYS A 70 8.10 -17.48 4.11
CA LYS A 70 7.66 -16.38 4.97
C LYS A 70 8.83 -15.78 5.74
N GLN A 71 8.84 -14.46 5.85
CA GLN A 71 9.70 -13.80 6.81
C GLN A 71 9.16 -14.03 8.23
N ASN A 72 10.06 -14.23 9.20
CA ASN A 72 9.69 -14.33 10.61
C ASN A 72 9.37 -12.93 11.20
N CYS A 73 8.20 -12.38 10.86
CA CYS A 73 7.69 -11.10 11.36
C CYS A 73 6.26 -11.25 11.89
N GLY A 74 6.11 -11.35 13.21
CA GLY A 74 4.82 -11.67 13.85
C GLY A 74 3.70 -10.65 13.64
N TYR A 75 4.05 -9.38 13.40
CA TYR A 75 3.09 -8.30 13.14
C TYR A 75 2.87 -8.04 11.65
N GLN A 76 3.70 -8.60 10.76
CA GLN A 76 3.54 -8.55 9.29
C GLN A 76 3.51 -9.97 8.70
N PRO A 77 2.45 -10.74 8.98
CA PRO A 77 2.34 -12.14 8.54
C PRO A 77 2.26 -12.31 7.01
N GLU A 78 2.11 -11.21 6.27
CA GLU A 78 2.10 -11.13 4.81
C GLU A 78 3.49 -11.08 4.19
N ASN A 79 4.57 -10.95 4.97
CA ASN A 79 5.91 -10.82 4.42
C ASN A 79 6.43 -12.15 3.87
N TYR A 80 6.83 -12.14 2.60
CA TYR A 80 7.49 -13.23 1.91
C TYR A 80 8.80 -12.77 1.31
N ILE A 81 9.82 -13.57 1.56
CA ILE A 81 11.17 -13.35 1.10
C ILE A 81 11.25 -13.82 -0.36
N ILE A 82 11.66 -12.92 -1.26
CA ILE A 82 11.91 -13.27 -2.66
C ILE A 82 13.15 -14.16 -2.78
N ASP A 83 13.17 -15.02 -3.80
CA ASP A 83 14.35 -15.77 -4.18
C ASP A 83 15.12 -14.99 -5.26
N ASP A 84 16.15 -14.28 -4.84
CA ASP A 84 17.02 -13.43 -5.65
C ASP A 84 17.85 -14.19 -6.70
N ASN A 85 17.80 -15.53 -6.70
CA ASN A 85 18.38 -16.36 -7.77
C ASN A 85 17.50 -16.43 -9.03
N TYR A 86 16.29 -15.87 -8.99
CA TYR A 86 15.32 -15.92 -10.08
C TYR A 86 14.84 -14.51 -10.43
N TYR A 87 14.65 -14.26 -11.72
CA TYR A 87 14.04 -13.02 -12.19
C TYR A 87 12.53 -13.00 -11.96
N ILE A 88 11.97 -11.80 -11.89
CA ILE A 88 10.53 -11.59 -11.92
C ILE A 88 10.06 -11.55 -13.38
N GLU A 89 8.95 -12.22 -13.67
CA GLU A 89 8.32 -12.20 -14.99
C GLU A 89 7.01 -11.41 -14.94
N LYS A 90 6.78 -10.51 -15.90
CA LYS A 90 5.47 -9.89 -16.10
C LYS A 90 4.57 -10.83 -16.90
N VAL A 91 3.49 -11.29 -16.28
CA VAL A 91 2.54 -12.23 -16.90
C VAL A 91 1.21 -11.58 -17.28
N GLY A 92 1.01 -10.32 -16.89
CA GLY A 92 -0.15 -9.53 -17.29
C GLY A 92 -0.28 -8.21 -16.54
N THR A 93 -1.46 -7.61 -16.65
CA THR A 93 -1.85 -6.40 -15.92
C THR A 93 -3.29 -6.55 -15.46
N ALA A 94 -3.51 -6.33 -14.16
CA ALA A 94 -4.82 -6.45 -13.54
C ALA A 94 -5.70 -5.24 -13.87
N THR A 95 -7.01 -5.44 -13.79
CA THR A 95 -7.99 -4.36 -13.93
C THR A 95 -8.46 -3.84 -12.56
N LYS A 96 -8.96 -2.61 -12.49
CA LYS A 96 -9.61 -2.08 -11.28
C LYS A 96 -10.78 -2.96 -10.81
N LYS A 97 -11.53 -3.53 -11.76
CA LYS A 97 -12.61 -4.49 -11.49
C LYS A 97 -12.09 -5.77 -10.83
N GLU A 98 -10.95 -6.28 -11.29
CA GLU A 98 -10.33 -7.47 -10.70
C GLU A 98 -9.91 -7.22 -9.25
N ILE A 99 -9.20 -6.11 -8.97
CA ILE A 99 -8.75 -5.81 -7.61
C ILE A 99 -9.90 -5.49 -6.65
N SER A 100 -11.02 -5.00 -7.17
CA SER A 100 -12.22 -4.68 -6.36
C SER A 100 -12.81 -5.92 -5.67
N ASN A 101 -12.53 -7.12 -6.17
CA ASN A 101 -12.96 -8.38 -5.55
C ASN A 101 -12.21 -8.68 -4.24
N TYR A 102 -11.11 -7.98 -3.95
CA TYR A 102 -10.26 -8.21 -2.77
C TYR A 102 -10.39 -7.09 -1.73
N LEU A 103 -11.40 -6.23 -1.84
CA LEU A 103 -11.69 -5.22 -0.84
C LEU A 103 -12.06 -5.87 0.50
N MET A 104 -11.44 -5.40 1.56
CA MET A 104 -11.69 -5.82 2.92
C MET A 104 -12.68 -4.86 3.59
N ASN A 105 -13.57 -5.42 4.42
CA ASN A 105 -14.52 -4.66 5.22
C ASN A 105 -14.33 -4.96 6.72
N GLN A 106 -13.18 -4.57 7.27
CA GLN A 106 -12.93 -4.63 8.71
C GLN A 106 -13.59 -3.42 9.39
N ASP A 107 -14.10 -3.56 10.61
CA ASP A 107 -14.70 -2.43 11.33
C ASP A 107 -13.67 -1.30 11.56
N TYR A 108 -12.53 -1.68 12.14
CA TYR A 108 -11.37 -0.80 12.30
C TYR A 108 -10.24 -1.14 11.33
N ILE A 109 -9.53 -0.11 10.89
CA ILE A 109 -8.28 -0.24 10.12
C ILE A 109 -7.17 -0.47 11.12
N PHE A 110 -6.62 -1.70 11.13
CA PHE A 110 -5.60 -2.12 12.08
C PHE A 110 -6.06 -1.93 13.54
N TYR A 111 -7.21 -2.54 13.87
CA TYR A 111 -7.72 -2.82 15.22
C TYR A 111 -8.28 -1.64 16.04
N ASN A 112 -7.88 -0.41 15.75
CA ASN A 112 -8.42 0.79 16.40
C ASN A 112 -8.61 1.96 15.40
N ALA A 113 -9.04 3.13 15.87
CA ALA A 113 -9.20 4.34 15.03
C ALA A 113 -8.02 5.32 15.11
N SER A 114 -7.03 5.06 15.98
CA SER A 114 -5.85 5.92 16.17
C SER A 114 -4.93 5.93 14.95
N ASN A 115 -3.98 6.87 14.90
CA ASN A 115 -2.99 6.94 13.81
C ASN A 115 -1.90 5.86 13.90
N PHE A 116 -1.86 5.10 14.98
CA PHE A 116 -0.95 4.00 15.22
C PHE A 116 -1.65 2.91 16.04
N VAL A 117 -1.01 1.75 16.11
CA VAL A 117 -1.39 0.66 17.01
C VAL A 117 -0.15 0.19 17.77
N HIS A 118 -0.32 -0.14 19.05
CA HIS A 118 0.75 -0.67 19.87
C HIS A 118 1.00 -2.15 19.58
N ILE A 119 2.26 -2.59 19.65
CA ILE A 119 2.62 -3.99 19.40
C ILE A 119 1.85 -4.96 20.31
N GLU A 120 1.62 -4.62 21.57
CA GLU A 120 0.85 -5.45 22.50
C GLU A 120 -0.61 -5.59 22.09
N GLU A 121 -1.16 -4.59 21.40
CA GLU A 121 -2.53 -4.64 20.85
C GLU A 121 -2.57 -5.56 19.62
N ILE A 122 -1.55 -5.53 18.75
CA ILE A 122 -1.42 -6.44 17.61
C ILE A 122 -1.26 -7.89 18.10
N GLU A 123 -0.45 -8.11 19.14
CA GLU A 123 -0.14 -9.45 19.65
C GLU A 123 -1.37 -10.18 20.20
N LYS A 124 -2.33 -9.43 20.76
CA LYS A 124 -3.61 -9.95 21.27
C LYS A 124 -4.59 -10.37 20.17
N GLN A 125 -4.33 -10.00 18.92
CA GLN A 125 -5.24 -10.29 17.81
C GLN A 125 -5.10 -11.75 17.37
N LEU A 126 -6.24 -12.44 17.26
CA LEU A 126 -6.31 -13.80 16.71
C LEU A 126 -5.90 -13.82 15.22
N LYS A 127 -6.34 -12.81 14.46
CA LYS A 127 -6.02 -12.65 13.05
C LYS A 127 -5.22 -11.36 12.85
N LYS A 128 -3.90 -11.51 12.79
CA LYS A 128 -2.96 -10.43 12.53
C LYS A 128 -2.92 -10.13 11.03
N TYR A 129 -2.84 -8.86 10.70
CA TYR A 129 -2.62 -8.30 9.39
C TYR A 129 -1.96 -6.93 9.50
N SER A 130 -1.16 -6.58 8.49
CA SER A 130 -0.45 -5.31 8.35
C SER A 130 -0.72 -4.61 7.02
N LEU A 131 -1.54 -5.21 6.17
CA LEU A 131 -2.02 -4.68 4.90
C LEU A 131 -3.54 -4.78 4.84
N ILE A 132 -4.17 -3.75 4.28
CA ILE A 132 -5.61 -3.73 4.03
C ILE A 132 -5.90 -2.88 2.79
N MET A 133 -6.84 -3.32 1.97
CA MET A 133 -7.38 -2.54 0.86
C MET A 133 -8.88 -2.36 1.05
N PHE A 134 -9.37 -1.14 0.95
CA PHE A 134 -10.78 -0.81 1.18
C PHE A 134 -11.18 0.45 0.40
N LYS A 135 -12.48 0.67 0.26
CA LYS A 135 -13.02 1.83 -0.45
C LYS A 135 -13.45 2.91 0.54
N VAL A 136 -13.18 4.17 0.19
CA VAL A 136 -13.68 5.34 0.89
C VAL A 136 -14.51 6.20 -0.06
N CYS A 137 -15.65 6.68 0.43
CA CYS A 137 -16.53 7.55 -0.36
C CYS A 137 -15.87 8.92 -0.62
N GLU A 138 -15.20 9.48 0.40
CA GLU A 138 -14.57 10.79 0.34
C GLU A 138 -13.19 10.71 1.01
N LEU A 139 -12.14 10.95 0.22
CA LEU A 139 -10.77 11.06 0.68
C LEU A 139 -10.32 12.52 0.59
N LYS A 140 -9.94 13.10 1.74
CA LYS A 140 -9.45 14.47 1.85
C LYS A 140 -7.94 14.48 1.98
N LEU A 141 -7.27 15.10 1.02
CA LEU A 141 -5.83 15.28 1.05
C LEU A 141 -5.49 16.71 1.49
N TRP A 142 -4.57 16.82 2.43
CA TRP A 142 -4.12 18.07 3.04
C TRP A 142 -2.60 18.19 2.95
N ILE A 143 -2.10 19.42 2.80
CA ILE A 143 -0.67 19.69 3.07
C ILE A 143 -0.43 19.43 4.57
N ASP A 144 0.66 18.72 4.88
CA ASP A 144 1.12 18.59 6.26
C ASP A 144 1.55 19.97 6.78
N ARG A 145 0.87 20.44 7.82
CA ARG A 145 1.10 21.76 8.44
C ARG A 145 2.53 21.96 8.94
N PHE A 146 3.19 20.89 9.38
CA PHE A 146 4.54 20.95 9.91
C PHE A 146 5.60 20.65 8.86
N LYS A 147 5.23 19.95 7.79
CA LYS A 147 6.13 19.55 6.70
C LYS A 147 5.47 19.80 5.35
N PRO A 148 5.50 21.04 4.82
CA PRO A 148 4.73 21.42 3.63
C PRO A 148 5.03 20.63 2.35
N HIS A 149 6.16 19.92 2.28
CA HIS A 149 6.52 18.99 1.20
C HIS A 149 5.81 17.62 1.30
N ARG A 150 5.01 17.39 2.34
CA ARG A 150 4.26 16.16 2.58
C ARG A 150 2.76 16.43 2.52
N ILE A 151 2.03 15.36 2.26
CA ILE A 151 0.57 15.37 2.31
C ILE A 151 0.07 14.34 3.33
N THR A 152 -1.12 14.61 3.88
CA THR A 152 -1.83 13.72 4.80
C THR A 152 -3.24 13.47 4.30
N ALA A 153 -3.81 12.34 4.71
CA ALA A 153 -5.13 11.89 4.32
C ALA A 153 -6.08 11.90 5.53
N ASN A 154 -7.30 12.40 5.30
CA ASN A 154 -8.43 12.25 6.21
C ASN A 154 -9.57 11.56 5.47
N PHE A 155 -10.21 10.58 6.11
CA PHE A 155 -11.34 9.84 5.54
C PHE A 155 -12.15 9.17 6.66
N PHE A 156 -13.35 8.71 6.31
CA PHE A 156 -14.18 7.88 7.17
C PHE A 156 -14.20 6.45 6.66
N HIS A 157 -14.19 5.50 7.60
CA HIS A 157 -14.36 4.08 7.31
C HIS A 157 -15.23 3.45 8.41
N ASN A 158 -16.36 2.84 8.02
CA ASN A 158 -17.34 2.23 8.94
C ASN A 158 -17.75 3.12 10.14
N GLY A 159 -17.86 4.44 9.91
CA GLY A 159 -18.23 5.41 10.95
C GLY A 159 -17.07 5.91 11.83
N HIS A 160 -15.87 5.36 11.65
CA HIS A 160 -14.66 5.83 12.31
C HIS A 160 -13.93 6.87 11.47
N GLU A 161 -13.52 7.96 12.10
CA GLU A 161 -12.69 8.99 11.48
C GLU A 161 -11.21 8.65 11.58
N TYR A 162 -10.50 8.75 10.46
CA TYR A 162 -9.05 8.65 10.40
C TYR A 162 -8.51 9.99 9.90
N SER A 163 -7.67 10.64 10.70
CA SER A 163 -7.27 12.03 10.50
C SER A 163 -5.76 12.21 10.54
N PHE A 164 -5.24 12.95 9.56
CA PHE A 164 -3.81 13.21 9.38
C PHE A 164 -2.97 11.95 9.16
N ILE A 165 -3.54 10.94 8.50
CA ILE A 165 -2.81 9.71 8.14
C ILE A 165 -1.73 10.07 7.11
N LYS A 166 -0.50 9.61 7.35
CA LYS A 166 0.63 9.96 6.49
C LYS A 166 0.57 9.21 5.16
N ILE A 167 0.90 9.92 4.09
CA ILE A 167 1.24 9.34 2.79
C ILE A 167 2.76 9.34 2.74
N THR A 168 3.38 8.17 2.86
CA THR A 168 4.86 8.05 2.97
C THR A 168 5.55 7.77 1.65
N ASP A 169 4.79 7.34 0.65
CA ASP A 169 5.31 7.11 -0.70
C ASP A 169 5.66 8.45 -1.36
N HIS A 170 6.91 8.57 -1.81
CA HIS A 170 7.41 9.80 -2.42
C HIS A 170 6.71 10.09 -3.76
N SER A 171 6.58 9.08 -4.61
CA SER A 171 5.94 9.20 -5.93
C SER A 171 4.46 9.57 -5.81
N LEU A 172 3.75 8.98 -4.83
CA LEU A 172 2.36 9.26 -4.54
C LEU A 172 2.18 10.66 -3.95
N THR A 173 3.10 11.07 -3.08
CA THR A 173 3.13 12.44 -2.56
C THR A 173 3.29 13.43 -3.72
N GLN A 174 4.28 13.23 -4.60
CA GLN A 174 4.50 14.09 -5.76
C GLN A 174 3.28 14.16 -6.68
N LYS A 175 2.63 13.01 -6.96
CA LYS A 175 1.43 12.91 -7.81
C LYS A 175 0.30 13.88 -7.38
N TYR A 176 0.09 14.04 -6.08
CA TYR A 176 -1.01 14.86 -5.56
C TYR A 176 -0.58 16.22 -4.99
N HIS A 177 0.71 16.41 -4.67
CA HIS A 177 1.20 17.59 -3.93
C HIS A 177 0.74 18.91 -4.54
N GLU A 178 0.95 19.11 -5.84
CA GLU A 178 0.54 20.36 -6.51
C GLU A 178 -0.97 20.59 -6.48
N LYS A 179 -1.78 19.54 -6.65
CA LYS A 179 -3.25 19.63 -6.62
C LYS A 179 -3.74 20.01 -5.23
N VAL A 180 -3.13 19.42 -4.20
CA VAL A 180 -3.40 19.73 -2.79
C VAL A 180 -2.98 21.16 -2.47
N LEU A 181 -1.80 21.59 -2.92
CA LEU A 181 -1.31 22.96 -2.73
C LEU A 181 -2.24 24.00 -3.35
N LYS A 182 -2.71 23.76 -4.59
CA LYS A 182 -3.66 24.63 -5.30
C LYS A 182 -5.05 24.68 -4.63
N SER A 183 -5.41 23.65 -3.87
CA SER A 183 -6.71 23.58 -3.17
C SER A 183 -6.69 24.30 -1.81
N SER A 184 -5.50 24.60 -1.27
CA SER A 184 -5.33 25.27 0.02
C SER A 184 -6.07 26.62 0.07
N PRO A 185 -6.77 26.98 1.17
CA PRO A 185 -6.78 26.32 2.48
C PRO A 185 -7.79 25.17 2.64
N ARG A 186 -8.42 24.71 1.56
CA ARG A 186 -9.35 23.58 1.56
C ARG A 186 -8.61 22.27 1.21
N PRO A 187 -9.15 21.10 1.58
CA PRO A 187 -8.56 19.85 1.12
C PRO A 187 -8.80 19.67 -0.38
N PHE A 188 -7.87 18.97 -1.02
CA PHE A 188 -8.17 18.35 -2.31
C PHE A 188 -8.99 17.07 -2.04
N ILE A 189 -10.13 16.94 -2.71
CA ILE A 189 -11.09 15.85 -2.46
C ILE A 189 -11.03 14.86 -3.62
N LEU A 190 -10.85 13.58 -3.28
CA LEU A 190 -11.03 12.44 -4.18
C LEU A 190 -12.26 11.67 -3.72
N ASN A 191 -13.23 11.50 -4.63
CA ASN A 191 -14.41 10.71 -4.35
C ASN A 191 -14.20 9.27 -4.82
N ASN A 192 -14.77 8.30 -4.09
CA ASN A 192 -14.73 6.88 -4.43
C ASN A 192 -13.31 6.34 -4.67
N ALA A 193 -12.40 6.59 -3.75
CA ALA A 193 -11.04 6.08 -3.85
C ALA A 193 -10.90 4.71 -3.20
N ILE A 194 -10.08 3.84 -3.79
CA ILE A 194 -9.59 2.63 -3.13
C ILE A 194 -8.27 2.98 -2.45
N LEU A 195 -8.20 2.75 -1.15
CA LEU A 195 -6.98 2.92 -0.36
C LEU A 195 -6.33 1.57 -0.13
N VAL A 196 -5.02 1.52 -0.35
CA VAL A 196 -4.17 0.45 0.19
C VAL A 196 -3.41 1.04 1.37
N MET A 197 -3.63 0.49 2.56
CA MET A 197 -2.99 0.93 3.79
C MET A 197 -2.04 -0.14 4.33
N SER A 198 -1.00 0.33 5.02
CA SER A 198 0.00 -0.51 5.67
C SER A 198 0.24 -0.04 7.11
N LEU A 199 0.67 -0.96 7.97
CA LEU A 199 1.39 -0.60 9.20
C LEU A 199 2.87 -0.42 8.89
N ALA A 200 3.45 0.67 9.40
CA ALA A 200 4.88 0.89 9.38
C ALA A 200 5.59 -0.04 10.39
N SER A 201 6.89 -0.26 10.19
CA SER A 201 7.75 -0.86 11.21
C SER A 201 7.79 0.03 12.47
N ASP A 202 8.15 -0.58 13.61
CA ASP A 202 8.28 0.14 14.88
C ASP A 202 9.32 1.25 14.75
N TYR A 203 8.84 2.49 14.75
CA TYR A 203 9.69 3.65 14.60
C TYR A 203 10.24 4.05 15.97
N LYS A 204 11.56 3.87 16.17
CA LYS A 204 12.32 4.16 17.40
C LYS A 204 12.20 3.11 18.52
N GLY A 205 11.64 1.94 18.25
CA GLY A 205 11.62 0.85 19.24
C GLY A 205 10.69 1.12 20.43
N ILE A 206 9.65 1.92 20.22
CA ILE A 206 8.68 2.31 21.26
C ILE A 206 7.40 1.46 21.20
N GLY A 207 7.36 0.47 20.31
CA GLY A 207 6.21 -0.41 20.11
C GLY A 207 5.05 0.24 19.36
N GLU A 208 5.26 1.37 18.67
CA GLU A 208 4.21 2.08 17.92
C GLU A 208 4.30 1.82 16.42
N HIS A 209 3.26 1.19 15.86
CA HIS A 209 3.14 0.93 14.43
C HIS A 209 2.16 1.92 13.80
N TYR A 210 2.69 2.90 13.07
CA TYR A 210 1.89 3.94 12.43
C TYR A 210 1.13 3.41 11.22
N LYS A 211 -0.12 3.85 11.08
CA LYS A 211 -0.95 3.61 9.90
C LYS A 211 -0.51 4.58 8.80
N ILE A 212 -0.31 4.05 7.60
CA ILE A 212 0.11 4.83 6.44
C ILE A 212 -0.74 4.48 5.23
N VAL A 213 -1.00 5.47 4.39
CA VAL A 213 -1.55 5.24 3.05
C VAL A 213 -0.38 4.87 2.14
N ALA A 214 -0.39 3.63 1.66
CA ALA A 214 0.64 3.07 0.80
C ALA A 214 0.33 3.28 -0.69
N ASN A 215 -0.95 3.28 -1.07
CA ASN A 215 -1.39 3.65 -2.42
C ASN A 215 -2.82 4.21 -2.42
N ILE A 216 -3.13 5.04 -3.43
CA ILE A 216 -4.46 5.56 -3.74
C ILE A 216 -4.77 5.16 -5.18
N ILE A 217 -5.79 4.33 -5.35
CA ILE A 217 -6.29 3.92 -6.66
C ILE A 217 -7.61 4.69 -6.89
N GLU A 218 -7.57 5.64 -7.82
CA GLU A 218 -8.74 6.42 -8.24
C GLU A 218 -9.69 5.50 -9.01
N GLU A 219 -10.96 5.39 -8.61
CA GLU A 219 -11.97 4.82 -9.50
C GLU A 219 -12.22 5.77 -10.67
N ASP A 220 -12.52 5.20 -11.84
CA ASP A 220 -12.95 6.03 -12.95
C ASP A 220 -14.27 6.69 -12.56
N ASN A 221 -14.32 8.02 -12.59
CA ASN A 221 -15.58 8.74 -12.47
C ASN A 221 -16.43 8.31 -13.67
N LEU A 222 -17.36 7.39 -13.45
CA LEU A 222 -18.51 7.22 -14.33
C LEU A 222 -19.35 8.49 -14.21
N TYR A 223 -18.96 9.53 -14.95
CA TYR A 223 -19.82 10.67 -15.19
C TYR A 223 -21.03 10.13 -15.97
N TRP A 224 -22.18 10.05 -15.29
CA TRP A 224 -23.48 9.82 -15.93
C TRP A 224 -23.87 11.04 -16.78
N GLY A 225 -23.17 11.28 -17.89
CA GLY A 225 -23.35 12.53 -18.64
C GLY A 225 -22.77 12.63 -20.05
N GLU A 226 -22.04 11.65 -20.58
CA GLU A 226 -21.70 11.64 -22.01
C GLU A 226 -22.50 10.56 -22.72
N SER A 227 -23.78 10.86 -22.95
CA SER A 227 -24.49 10.27 -24.08
C SER A 227 -23.82 10.77 -25.36
N SER A 228 -23.33 9.81 -26.13
CA SER A 228 -22.84 10.00 -27.48
C SER A 228 -23.85 10.79 -28.30
N ILE A 229 -23.42 11.91 -28.89
CA ILE A 229 -24.02 12.48 -30.10
C ILE A 229 -23.09 12.11 -31.26
#